data_AF-A0A1S9PIV0-F1
#
_entry.id   AF-A0A1S9PIV0-F1
#
_cell.length_a   1.000
_cell.length_b   1.000
_cell.length_c   1.000
_cell.angle_alpha   90.00
_cell.angle_beta   90.00
_cell.angle_gamma   90.00
#
_symmetry.space_group_name_H-M   'P 1'
#
loop_
_entity.id
_entity.type
_entity.pdbx_description
1 polymer ?
#
loop_
_entity_poly.entity_id
_entity_poly.type
_entity_poly.pdbx_seq_one_letter_code
_entity_poly.pdbx_strand_id
1 'polypeptide(L)'
;MYTTLLHQYQLTLSSRNALFDYCETVKPEDLLKPLATINNESMASLLLHVANCYVFWLANSVMQEKHAYFKGDEHLDLTAVRNVYGQVDLLMNEFLNHFKDSLDVPLLITRPDGSQLTRSPFEIFTHAITHEFHHKGQVVNMSRQLGYTPVDTDVVRE
;
A
#
# COMPACT_ATOMS: atom_id res chain seq x y z
N MET A 1 -13.05 15.62 -10.38
CA MET A 1 -12.77 14.46 -9.50
C MET A 1 -11.27 14.26 -9.29
N TYR A 2 -10.45 14.36 -10.33
CA TYR A 2 -8.97 14.25 -10.26
C TYR A 2 -8.32 14.99 -9.06
N THR A 3 -8.54 16.30 -8.90
CA THR A 3 -7.98 17.07 -7.76
C THR A 3 -8.42 16.54 -6.39
N THR A 4 -9.67 16.08 -6.27
CA THR A 4 -10.17 15.49 -5.02
C THR A 4 -9.44 14.21 -4.67
N LEU A 5 -9.16 13.35 -5.66
CA LEU A 5 -8.42 12.10 -5.43
C LEU A 5 -6.95 12.37 -5.09
N LEU A 6 -6.34 13.41 -5.67
CA LEU A 6 -5.00 13.85 -5.27
C LEU A 6 -4.96 14.29 -3.80
N HIS A 7 -5.92 15.11 -3.36
CA HIS A 7 -6.02 15.50 -1.95
C HIS A 7 -6.26 14.29 -1.03
N GLN A 8 -7.12 13.36 -1.44
CA GLN A 8 -7.35 12.13 -0.69
C GLN A 8 -6.08 11.28 -0.59
N TYR A 9 -5.30 11.18 -1.67
CA TYR A 9 -4.04 10.47 -1.63
C TYR A 9 -3.01 11.18 -0.74
N GLN A 10 -2.95 12.52 -0.74
CA GLN A 10 -2.11 13.27 0.21
C GLN A 10 -2.44 12.96 1.67
N LEU A 11 -3.72 12.75 2.01
CA LEU A 11 -4.12 12.29 3.34
C LEU A 11 -3.62 10.86 3.61
N THR A 12 -3.70 9.97 2.63
CA THR A 12 -3.10 8.62 2.72
C THR A 12 -1.60 8.70 2.97
N LEU A 13 -0.85 9.49 2.20
CA LEU A 13 0.59 9.73 2.38
C LEU A 13 0.89 10.20 3.80
N SER A 14 0.09 11.14 4.30
CA SER A 14 0.23 11.68 5.64
C SER A 14 0.03 10.63 6.73
N SER A 15 -0.97 9.75 6.60
CA SER A 15 -1.22 8.62 7.50
C SER A 15 -0.09 7.58 7.43
N ARG A 16 0.37 7.26 6.21
CA ARG A 16 1.46 6.31 5.98
C ARG A 16 2.79 6.79 6.54
N ASN A 17 3.10 8.07 6.39
CA ASN A 17 4.31 8.65 6.97
C ASN A 17 4.29 8.59 8.51
N ALA A 18 3.14 8.84 9.14
CA ALA A 18 3.00 8.66 10.59
C ALA A 18 3.27 7.19 11.01
N LEU A 19 2.80 6.20 10.23
CA LEU A 19 3.15 4.80 10.46
C LEU A 19 4.66 4.56 10.33
N PHE A 20 5.29 5.05 9.25
CA PHE A 20 6.71 4.83 9.03
C PHE A 20 7.56 5.50 10.11
N ASP A 21 7.23 6.72 10.50
CA ASP A 21 7.93 7.44 11.56
C ASP A 21 7.81 6.70 12.91
N TYR A 22 6.64 6.10 13.18
CA TYR A 22 6.49 5.19 14.32
C TYR A 22 7.35 3.93 14.19
N CYS A 23 7.40 3.31 13.01
CA CYS A 23 8.22 2.12 12.78
C CYS A 23 9.72 2.36 12.98
N GLU A 24 10.22 3.60 12.91
CA GLU A 24 11.61 3.93 13.26
C GLU A 24 11.92 3.62 14.74
N THR A 25 10.89 3.58 15.60
CA THR A 25 11.03 3.24 17.03
C THR A 25 10.99 1.73 17.28
N VAL A 26 10.64 0.94 16.27
CA VAL A 26 10.57 -0.52 16.33
C VAL A 26 11.95 -1.10 16.02
N LYS A 27 12.37 -2.10 16.79
CA LYS A 27 13.66 -2.75 16.54
C LYS A 27 13.66 -3.43 15.17
N PRO A 28 14.78 -3.38 14.41
CA PRO A 28 14.85 -4.01 13.09
C PRO A 28 14.48 -5.51 13.10
N GLU A 29 14.88 -6.25 14.13
CA GLU A 29 14.53 -7.67 14.26
C GLU A 29 13.03 -7.91 14.44
N ASP A 30 12.32 -7.00 15.10
CA ASP A 30 10.87 -7.09 15.32
C ASP A 30 10.09 -6.66 14.09
N LEU A 31 10.63 -5.74 13.27
CA LEU A 31 10.07 -5.36 11.97
C LEU A 31 10.00 -6.56 11.01
N LEU A 32 11.02 -7.41 11.06
CA LEU A 32 11.16 -8.62 10.25
C LEU A 32 10.55 -9.87 10.89
N LYS A 33 10.08 -9.79 12.15
CA LYS A 33 9.62 -10.95 12.91
C LYS A 33 8.26 -11.45 12.41
N PRO A 34 8.16 -12.71 11.93
CA PRO A 34 6.89 -13.31 11.57
C PRO A 34 5.99 -13.51 12.79
N LEU A 35 4.70 -13.21 12.64
CA LEU A 35 3.69 -13.50 13.67
C LEU A 35 2.67 -14.52 13.17
N ALA A 36 2.54 -15.64 13.88
CA ALA A 36 1.59 -16.70 13.55
C ALA A 36 0.13 -16.22 13.55
N THR A 37 -0.19 -15.18 14.33
CA THR A 37 -1.50 -14.54 14.39
C THR A 37 -1.88 -13.81 13.10
N ILE A 38 -0.91 -13.53 12.22
CA ILE A 38 -1.07 -12.82 10.95
C ILE A 38 -0.44 -13.66 9.82
N ASN A 39 -0.85 -14.92 9.70
CA ASN A 39 -0.42 -15.84 8.62
C ASN A 39 1.10 -16.04 8.49
N ASN A 40 1.86 -15.87 9.58
CA ASN A 40 3.33 -15.88 9.58
C ASN A 40 3.95 -14.77 8.71
N GLU A 41 3.25 -13.66 8.54
CA GLU A 41 3.80 -12.43 7.96
C GLU A 41 4.52 -11.59 9.03
N SER A 42 5.47 -10.77 8.60
CA SER A 42 6.10 -9.72 9.40
C SER A 42 5.52 -8.34 9.07
N MET A 43 5.85 -7.32 9.85
CA MET A 43 5.44 -5.95 9.54
C MET A 43 6.00 -5.51 8.19
N ALA A 44 7.28 -5.81 7.93
CA ALA A 44 7.93 -5.48 6.66
C ALA A 44 7.30 -6.21 5.47
N SER A 45 6.99 -7.51 5.59
CA SER A 45 6.41 -8.28 4.50
C SER A 45 4.97 -7.82 4.17
N LEU A 46 4.18 -7.44 5.17
CA LEU A 46 2.87 -6.81 4.94
C LEU A 46 2.97 -5.47 4.23
N LEU A 47 3.93 -4.61 4.61
CA LEU A 47 4.14 -3.33 3.93
C LEU A 47 4.54 -3.55 2.47
N LEU A 48 5.37 -4.56 2.18
CA LEU A 48 5.74 -4.94 0.83
C LEU A 48 4.56 -5.53 0.04
N HIS A 49 3.73 -6.35 0.69
CA HIS A 49 2.50 -6.89 0.11
C HIS A 49 1.57 -5.76 -0.36
N VAL A 50 1.36 -4.73 0.47
CA VAL A 50 0.57 -3.56 0.11
C VAL A 50 1.18 -2.82 -1.08
N ALA A 51 2.50 -2.59 -1.11
CA ALA A 51 3.16 -1.96 -2.25
C ALA A 51 2.96 -2.76 -3.55
N ASN A 52 3.04 -4.09 -3.49
CA ASN A 52 2.76 -4.96 -4.62
C ASN A 52 1.27 -4.98 -5.02
N CYS A 53 0.35 -4.74 -4.08
CA CYS A 53 -1.07 -4.53 -4.39
C CYS A 53 -1.27 -3.29 -5.28
N TYR A 54 -0.55 -2.19 -5.00
CA TYR A 54 -0.55 -1.02 -5.88
C TYR A 54 -0.01 -1.37 -7.27
N VAL A 55 1.14 -2.04 -7.36
CA VAL A 55 1.73 -2.45 -8.65
C VAL A 55 0.77 -3.33 -9.46
N PHE A 56 0.15 -4.32 -8.81
CA PHE A 56 -0.79 -5.22 -9.48
C PHE A 56 -1.98 -4.46 -10.05
N TRP A 57 -2.64 -3.65 -9.22
CA TRP A 57 -3.90 -3.03 -9.61
C TRP A 57 -3.74 -1.83 -10.53
N LEU A 58 -2.79 -0.94 -10.26
CA LEU A 58 -2.63 0.31 -11.00
C LEU A 58 -1.87 0.05 -12.31
N ALA A 59 -0.68 -0.53 -12.22
CA ALA A 59 0.18 -0.75 -13.39
C ALA A 59 -0.27 -1.95 -14.21
N ASN A 60 -0.21 -3.14 -13.61
CA ASN A 60 -0.29 -4.38 -14.38
C ASN A 60 -1.72 -4.74 -14.82
N SER A 61 -2.74 -4.27 -14.09
CA SER A 61 -4.14 -4.59 -14.36
C SER A 61 -4.84 -3.55 -15.23
N VAL A 62 -4.95 -2.29 -14.75
CA VAL A 62 -5.76 -1.27 -15.45
C VAL A 62 -4.98 -0.46 -16.47
N MET A 63 -3.72 -0.11 -16.21
CA MET A 63 -2.85 0.53 -17.23
C MET A 63 -2.27 -0.50 -18.21
N GLN A 64 -2.38 -1.81 -17.90
CA GLN A 64 -1.88 -2.93 -18.70
C GLN A 64 -0.36 -2.83 -18.99
N GLU A 65 0.37 -2.24 -18.06
CA GLU A 65 1.82 -2.14 -18.10
C GLU A 65 2.47 -3.43 -17.58
N LYS A 66 3.80 -3.49 -17.63
CA LYS A 66 4.58 -4.64 -17.14
C LYS A 66 5.62 -4.20 -16.14
N HIS A 67 5.18 -3.98 -14.91
CA HIS A 67 6.03 -3.66 -13.78
C HIS A 67 6.39 -4.92 -13.00
N ALA A 68 7.66 -5.03 -12.63
CA ALA A 68 8.12 -6.07 -11.74
C ALA A 68 7.60 -5.80 -10.32
N TYR A 69 7.20 -6.85 -9.61
CA TYR A 69 6.89 -6.76 -8.19
C TYR A 69 8.16 -6.54 -7.37
N PHE A 70 8.03 -5.78 -6.30
CA PHE A 70 9.06 -5.66 -5.28
C PHE A 70 9.26 -7.02 -4.61
N LYS A 71 10.52 -7.40 -4.41
CA LYS A 71 10.90 -8.65 -3.73
C LYS A 71 11.41 -8.31 -2.34
N GLY A 72 10.99 -9.09 -1.35
CA GLY A 72 11.57 -9.04 -0.02
C GLY A 72 12.85 -9.86 -0.04
N ASP A 73 13.97 -9.27 0.37
CA ASP A 73 15.17 -10.01 0.72
C ASP A 73 15.24 -10.19 2.25
N GLU A 74 16.25 -10.92 2.72
CA GLU A 74 16.52 -11.12 4.15
C GLU A 74 16.90 -9.83 4.90
N HIS A 75 16.98 -8.69 4.21
CA HIS A 75 17.46 -7.40 4.72
C HIS A 75 16.45 -6.27 4.52
N LEU A 76 15.15 -6.58 4.37
CA LEU A 76 14.11 -5.58 4.20
C LEU A 76 13.98 -4.68 5.45
N ASP A 77 14.69 -3.56 5.44
CA ASP A 77 14.63 -2.54 6.48
C ASP A 77 13.62 -1.43 6.13
N LEU A 78 13.39 -0.53 7.09
CA LEU A 78 12.44 0.56 6.93
C LEU A 78 12.87 1.56 5.84
N THR A 79 14.17 1.72 5.60
CA THR A 79 14.69 2.57 4.51
C THR A 79 14.32 1.99 3.16
N ALA A 80 14.51 0.69 2.97
CA ALA A 80 14.10 -0.05 1.78
C ALA A 80 12.58 0.02 1.56
N VAL A 81 11.79 -0.13 2.64
CA VAL A 81 10.33 0.06 2.58
C VAL A 81 9.97 1.47 2.11
N ARG A 82 10.56 2.53 2.67
CA ARG A 82 10.31 3.91 2.23
C ARG A 82 10.65 4.11 0.75
N ASN A 83 11.77 3.54 0.27
CA ASN A 83 12.16 3.61 -1.14
C ASN A 83 11.17 2.89 -2.07
N VAL A 84 10.63 1.75 -1.64
CA VAL A 84 9.55 1.05 -2.35
C VAL A 84 8.31 1.95 -2.45
N TYR A 85 7.91 2.58 -1.35
CA TYR A 85 6.73 3.45 -1.37
C TYR A 85 6.94 4.76 -2.14
N GLY A 86 8.16 5.26 -2.24
CA GLY A 86 8.47 6.35 -3.19
C GLY A 86 8.14 5.98 -4.64
N GLN A 87 8.35 4.72 -5.04
CA GLN A 87 7.96 4.24 -6.37
C GLN A 87 6.44 4.04 -6.49
N VAL A 88 5.78 3.58 -5.42
CA VAL A 88 4.32 3.51 -5.35
C VAL A 88 3.68 4.89 -5.54
N ASP A 89 4.27 5.94 -4.96
CA ASP A 89 3.75 7.31 -5.07
C ASP A 89 3.85 7.83 -6.51
N LEU A 90 4.96 7.54 -7.20
CA LEU A 90 5.12 7.86 -8.61
C LEU A 90 4.07 7.13 -9.45
N LEU A 91 3.87 5.83 -9.20
CA LEU A 91 2.89 5.01 -9.89
C LEU A 91 1.45 5.52 -9.66
N MET A 92 1.11 5.93 -8.44
CA MET A 92 -0.21 6.51 -8.15
C MET A 92 -0.44 7.82 -8.90
N ASN A 93 0.56 8.70 -8.96
CA ASN A 93 0.45 9.95 -9.69
C ASN A 93 0.28 9.71 -11.20
N GLU A 94 1.03 8.76 -11.76
CA GLU A 94 0.90 8.34 -13.16
C GLU A 94 -0.51 7.80 -13.44
N PHE A 95 -0.99 6.87 -12.60
CA PHE A 95 -2.33 6.30 -12.68
C PHE A 95 -3.42 7.37 -12.65
N LEU A 96 -3.38 8.29 -11.68
CA LEU A 96 -4.38 9.35 -11.57
C LEU A 96 -4.36 10.27 -12.78
N ASN A 97 -3.17 10.60 -13.30
CA ASN A 97 -3.05 11.45 -14.49
C ASN A 97 -3.54 10.73 -15.76
N HIS A 98 -3.25 9.43 -15.89
CA HIS A 98 -3.68 8.59 -17.01
C HIS A 98 -5.22 8.54 -17.12
N PHE A 99 -5.91 8.37 -15.99
CA PHE A 99 -7.37 8.22 -15.96
C PHE A 99 -8.14 9.50 -15.59
N LYS A 100 -7.47 10.67 -15.55
CA LYS A 100 -8.07 11.92 -15.02
C LYS A 100 -9.44 12.30 -15.64
N ASP A 101 -9.65 11.94 -16.91
CA ASP A 101 -10.85 12.25 -17.69
C ASP A 101 -11.78 11.02 -17.87
N SER A 102 -11.45 9.87 -17.26
CA SER A 102 -12.14 8.59 -17.46
C SER A 102 -12.23 7.73 -16.19
N LEU A 103 -12.14 8.36 -15.00
CA LEU A 103 -12.13 7.66 -13.71
C LEU A 103 -13.32 6.71 -13.48
N ASP A 104 -14.49 7.03 -14.02
CA ASP A 104 -15.72 6.25 -13.85
C ASP A 104 -15.97 5.24 -14.97
N VAL A 105 -15.11 5.20 -16.00
CA VAL A 105 -15.28 4.30 -17.15
C VAL A 105 -14.78 2.90 -16.79
N PRO A 106 -15.64 1.86 -16.77
CA PRO A 106 -15.22 0.53 -16.39
C PRO A 106 -14.29 -0.11 -17.44
N LEU A 107 -13.28 -0.83 -16.96
CA LEU A 107 -12.29 -1.54 -17.76
C LEU A 107 -12.38 -3.05 -17.49
N LEU A 108 -12.18 -3.85 -18.53
CA LEU A 108 -12.02 -5.29 -18.39
C LEU A 108 -10.60 -5.62 -17.95
N ILE A 109 -10.48 -6.25 -16.79
CA ILE A 109 -9.24 -6.70 -16.18
C ILE A 109 -9.21 -8.23 -16.25
N THR A 110 -8.15 -8.77 -16.85
CA THR A 110 -7.88 -10.22 -16.83
C THR A 110 -6.85 -10.51 -15.74
N ARG A 111 -7.23 -11.30 -14.76
CA ARG A 111 -6.37 -11.70 -13.64
C ARG A 111 -5.40 -12.80 -14.07
N PRO A 112 -4.31 -13.04 -13.30
CA PRO A 112 -3.33 -14.08 -13.62
C PRO A 112 -3.90 -15.49 -13.72
N ASP A 113 -4.99 -15.78 -13.01
CA ASP A 113 -5.72 -17.05 -13.07
C ASP A 113 -6.66 -17.18 -14.29
N GLY A 114 -6.66 -16.18 -15.19
CA GLY A 114 -7.52 -16.10 -16.37
C GLY A 114 -8.94 -15.60 -16.09
N SER A 115 -9.31 -15.39 -14.83
CA SER A 115 -10.61 -14.83 -14.49
C SER A 115 -10.71 -13.36 -14.91
N GLN A 116 -11.91 -12.93 -15.28
CA GLN A 116 -12.17 -11.58 -15.74
C GLN A 116 -12.98 -10.79 -14.70
N LEU A 117 -12.66 -9.51 -14.59
CA LEU A 117 -13.33 -8.57 -13.71
C LEU A 117 -13.53 -7.25 -14.46
N THR A 118 -14.67 -6.58 -14.26
CA THR A 118 -14.90 -5.24 -14.79
C THR A 118 -14.91 -4.21 -13.66
N ARG A 119 -13.97 -3.26 -13.66
CA ARG A 119 -13.89 -2.19 -12.64
C ARG A 119 -13.45 -0.87 -13.26
N SER A 120 -13.96 0.21 -12.71
CA SER A 120 -13.53 1.57 -13.03
C SER A 120 -12.19 1.92 -12.34
N PRO A 121 -11.38 2.83 -12.90
CA PRO A 121 -10.22 3.38 -12.22
C PRO A 121 -10.54 3.94 -10.82
N PHE A 122 -11.72 4.56 -10.63
CA PHE A 122 -12.15 5.05 -9.31
C PHE A 122 -12.30 3.93 -8.28
N GLU A 123 -12.90 2.79 -8.65
CA GLU A 123 -12.99 1.63 -7.76
C GLU A 123 -11.60 1.07 -7.43
N ILE A 124 -10.70 1.04 -8.42
CA ILE A 124 -9.33 0.56 -8.22
C ILE A 124 -8.52 1.47 -7.30
N PHE A 125 -8.59 2.79 -7.50
CA PHE A 125 -8.02 3.79 -6.58
C PHE A 125 -8.51 3.57 -5.14
N THR A 126 -9.83 3.47 -5.00
CA THR A 126 -10.48 3.32 -3.69
C THR A 126 -10.07 2.00 -3.02
N HIS A 127 -10.00 0.91 -3.78
CA HIS A 127 -9.53 -0.38 -3.28
C HIS A 127 -8.09 -0.28 -2.78
N ALA A 128 -7.18 0.30 -3.57
CA ALA A 128 -5.77 0.37 -3.21
C ALA A 128 -5.54 1.12 -1.89
N ILE A 129 -6.17 2.29 -1.72
CA ILE A 129 -6.04 3.07 -0.48
C ILE A 129 -6.68 2.36 0.71
N THR A 130 -7.88 1.78 0.55
CA THR A 130 -8.57 1.10 1.67
C THR A 130 -7.85 -0.18 2.08
N HIS A 131 -7.21 -0.87 1.13
CA HIS A 131 -6.35 -2.01 1.38
C HIS A 131 -5.08 -1.61 2.17
N GLU A 132 -4.48 -0.46 1.85
CA GLU A 132 -3.39 0.09 2.65
C GLU A 132 -3.83 0.38 4.09
N PHE A 133 -4.98 1.03 4.30
CA PHE A 133 -5.50 1.29 5.66
C PHE A 133 -5.80 -0.01 6.43
N HIS A 134 -6.33 -1.03 5.75
CA HIS A 134 -6.55 -2.35 6.34
C HIS A 134 -5.26 -2.96 6.89
N HIS A 135 -4.20 -3.03 6.08
CA HIS A 135 -2.93 -3.61 6.49
C HIS A 135 -2.12 -2.69 7.41
N LYS A 136 -2.25 -1.37 7.32
CA LYS A 136 -1.73 -0.44 8.33
C LYS A 136 -2.26 -0.79 9.72
N GLY A 137 -3.57 -1.04 9.83
CA GLY A 137 -4.19 -1.48 11.08
C GLY A 137 -3.59 -2.79 11.60
N GLN A 138 -3.28 -3.73 10.70
CA GLN A 138 -2.58 -4.97 11.06
C GLN A 138 -1.16 -4.71 11.56
N VAL A 139 -0.35 -3.92 10.85
CA VAL A 139 1.02 -3.56 11.26
C VAL A 139 1.03 -2.91 12.65
N VAL A 140 0.13 -1.97 12.90
CA VAL A 140 -0.04 -1.35 14.22
C VAL A 140 -0.38 -2.40 15.28
N ASN A 141 -1.29 -3.34 14.99
CA ASN A 141 -1.64 -4.41 15.91
C ASN A 141 -0.49 -5.40 16.16
N MET A 142 0.30 -5.72 15.13
CA MET A 142 1.49 -6.56 15.24
C MET A 142 2.51 -5.94 16.20
N SER A 143 2.76 -4.62 16.08
CA SER A 143 3.64 -3.92 17.01
C SER A 143 3.16 -4.01 18.46
N ARG A 144 1.84 -3.93 18.73
CA ARG A 144 1.28 -4.14 20.08
C ARG A 144 1.57 -5.53 20.63
N GLN A 145 1.42 -6.56 19.79
CA GLN A 145 1.72 -7.95 20.19
C GLN A 145 3.20 -8.15 20.54
N LEU A 146 4.09 -7.34 19.97
CA LEU A 146 5.52 -7.34 20.27
C LEU A 146 5.90 -6.44 21.46
N GLY A 147 4.92 -5.85 22.13
CA GLY A 147 5.12 -5.04 23.34
C GLY A 147 5.31 -3.54 23.11
N TYR A 148 5.11 -3.06 21.88
CA TYR A 148 5.19 -1.64 21.57
C TYR A 148 3.87 -0.91 21.86
N THR A 149 3.95 0.38 22.14
CA THR A 149 2.77 1.26 22.23
C THR A 149 2.68 2.10 20.96
N PRO A 150 1.78 1.77 20.03
CA PRO A 150 1.67 2.49 18.77
C PRO A 150 1.08 3.88 18.93
N VAL A 151 1.54 4.78 18.08
CA VAL A 151 0.95 6.11 17.90
C VAL A 151 -0.34 6.05 17.10
N ASP A 152 -1.11 7.14 17.13
CA ASP A 152 -2.20 7.32 16.18
C ASP A 152 -1.64 7.55 14.78
N THR A 153 -2.13 6.75 13.82
CA THR A 153 -1.73 6.81 12.42
C THR A 153 -2.89 7.21 11.52
N ASP A 154 -4.04 7.63 12.07
CA ASP A 154 -5.20 8.02 11.29
C ASP A 154 -4.95 9.28 10.43
N VAL A 155 -5.84 9.52 9.47
CA VAL A 155 -5.86 10.79 8.72
C VAL A 155 -6.31 11.94 9.62
N VAL A 156 -7.19 11.68 10.59
CA VAL A 156 -7.57 12.60 11.66
C VAL A 156 -6.79 12.22 12.92
N ARG A 157 -5.64 12.84 13.12
CA ARG A 157 -4.78 12.65 14.28
C ARG A 157 -4.40 14.00 14.90
N GLU A 158 -4.06 13.98 16.19
CA GLU A 158 -3.63 15.16 16.97
C GLU A 158 -2.25 15.69 16.57
#